data_AF-A0A1A2TPW4-F1
#
_entry.id   AF-A0A1A2TPW4-F1
#
_cell.length_a   1.000
_cell.length_b   1.000
_cell.length_c   1.000
_cell.angle_alpha   90.00
_cell.angle_beta   90.00
_cell.angle_gamma   90.00
#
_symmetry.space_group_name_H-M   'P 1'
#
loop_
_entity.id
_entity.type
_entity.pdbx_description
1 polymer ?
#
loop_
_entity_poly.entity_id
_entity_poly.type
_entity_poly.pdbx_seq_one_letter_code
_entity_poly.pdbx_strand_id
1 'polypeptide(L)'
;MHKWLKRGLYVCLFGLVIEGSLTVPVIAVWYGWPTLSLTEICSELMKVRFSNDSLECQQPYPIGGPPFGGAPEAAGQHTARDDWGIQPKPRYVRIGFRELVKIHDERIARQSGR
;
A
#
# COMPACT_ATOMS: atom_id res chain seq x y z
N MET A 1 10.89 -51.51 12.13
CA MET A 1 11.17 -50.24 12.86
C MET A 1 11.40 -49.01 11.97
N HIS A 2 12.03 -49.11 10.79
CA HIS A 2 12.32 -47.96 9.90
C HIS A 2 11.10 -47.16 9.38
N LYS A 3 9.94 -47.82 9.18
CA LYS A 3 8.74 -47.17 8.60
C LYS A 3 8.09 -46.12 9.52
N TRP A 4 8.10 -46.36 10.84
CA TRP A 4 7.52 -45.42 11.82
C TRP A 4 8.37 -44.16 11.98
N LEU A 5 9.70 -44.32 12.05
CA LEU A 5 10.63 -43.19 12.07
C LEU A 5 10.52 -42.36 10.79
N LYS A 6 10.46 -43.02 9.61
CA LYS A 6 10.29 -42.33 8.33
C LYS A 6 8.97 -41.55 8.27
N ARG A 7 7.87 -42.10 8.80
CA ARG A 7 6.59 -41.38 8.91
C ARG A 7 6.69 -40.17 9.84
N GLY A 8 7.30 -40.33 11.01
CA GLY A 8 7.54 -39.22 11.94
C GLY A 8 8.36 -38.10 11.30
N LEU A 9 9.43 -38.45 10.59
CA LEU A 9 10.28 -37.50 9.89
C LEU A 9 9.51 -36.72 8.82
N TYR A 10 8.66 -37.37 8.03
CA TYR A 10 7.83 -36.69 7.03
C TYR A 10 6.82 -35.73 7.67
N VAL A 11 6.22 -36.09 8.80
CA VAL A 11 5.30 -35.20 9.53
C VAL A 11 6.06 -33.96 10.02
N CYS A 12 7.25 -34.13 10.60
CA CYS A 12 8.07 -32.99 11.03
C CYS A 12 8.51 -32.10 9.87
N LEU A 13 8.96 -32.69 8.75
CA LEU A 13 9.32 -31.95 7.53
C LEU A 13 8.14 -31.14 6.99
N PHE A 14 6.96 -31.75 6.94
CA PHE A 14 5.74 -31.06 6.51
C PHE A 14 5.35 -29.93 7.48
N GLY A 15 5.48 -30.16 8.79
CA GLY A 15 5.28 -29.13 9.81
C GLY A 15 6.18 -27.92 9.62
N LEU A 16 7.49 -28.13 9.39
CA LEU A 16 8.45 -27.04 9.14
C LEU A 16 8.12 -26.25 7.86
N VAL A 17 7.66 -26.91 6.81
CA VAL A 17 7.24 -26.24 5.57
C VAL A 17 6.00 -25.39 5.84
N ILE A 18 5.00 -25.91 6.56
CA ILE A 18 3.80 -25.13 6.92
C ILE A 18 4.18 -23.93 7.78
N GLU A 19 4.98 -24.15 8.82
CA GLU A 19 5.44 -23.09 9.72
C GLU A 19 6.15 -21.98 8.94
N GLY A 20 7.15 -22.33 8.12
CA GLY A 20 7.90 -21.36 7.32
C GLY A 20 7.04 -20.65 6.26
N SER A 21 6.18 -21.39 5.55
CA SER A 21 5.36 -20.84 4.45
C SER A 21 4.20 -19.99 4.93
N LEU A 22 3.64 -20.24 6.13
CA LEU A 22 2.54 -19.47 6.68
C LEU A 22 3.00 -18.30 7.56
N THR A 23 4.23 -18.31 8.06
CA THR A 23 4.73 -17.20 8.90
C THR A 23 4.66 -15.86 8.17
N VAL A 24 5.19 -15.77 6.93
CA VAL A 24 5.19 -14.51 6.17
C VAL A 24 3.78 -14.06 5.77
N PRO A 25 2.90 -14.91 5.20
CA PRO A 25 1.52 -14.52 4.90
C PRO A 25 0.73 -14.10 6.14
N VAL A 26 0.84 -14.81 7.26
CA VAL A 26 0.14 -14.46 8.51
C VAL A 26 0.64 -13.11 9.02
N ILE A 27 1.96 -12.89 9.00
CA ILE A 27 2.55 -11.60 9.36
C ILE A 27 2.05 -10.50 8.41
N ALA A 28 2.01 -10.74 7.11
CA ALA A 28 1.53 -9.77 6.12
C ALA A 28 0.07 -9.37 6.39
N VAL A 29 -0.82 -10.36 6.59
CA VAL A 29 -2.22 -10.13 6.96
C VAL A 29 -2.31 -9.38 8.29
N TRP A 30 -1.51 -9.76 9.29
CA TRP A 30 -1.45 -9.06 10.56
C TRP A 30 -1.00 -7.61 10.38
N TYR A 31 0.00 -7.31 9.55
CA TYR A 31 0.41 -5.92 9.27
C TYR A 31 -0.58 -5.15 8.39
N GLY A 32 -1.60 -5.82 7.84
CA GLY A 32 -2.73 -5.22 7.10
C GLY A 32 -2.69 -5.44 5.59
N TRP A 33 -1.77 -6.25 5.07
CA TRP A 33 -1.60 -6.56 3.65
C TRP A 33 -2.37 -7.84 3.24
N PRO A 34 -3.03 -7.93 2.07
CA PRO A 34 -3.33 -6.90 1.08
C PRO A 34 -4.84 -6.58 1.04
N THR A 35 -5.25 -5.39 1.50
CA THR A 35 -6.62 -4.89 1.28
C THR A 35 -6.73 -3.94 0.08
N LEU A 36 -5.62 -3.33 -0.34
CA LEU A 36 -5.54 -2.39 -1.47
C LEU A 36 -4.52 -2.88 -2.50
N SER A 37 -4.82 -2.71 -3.78
CA SER A 37 -3.90 -2.90 -4.90
C SER A 37 -2.83 -1.81 -4.94
N LEU A 38 -1.69 -2.07 -5.60
CA LEU A 38 -0.60 -1.09 -5.73
C LEU A 38 -1.05 0.23 -6.36
N THR A 39 -1.99 0.16 -7.31
CA THR A 39 -2.57 1.34 -7.97
C THR A 39 -3.45 2.13 -7.01
N GLU A 40 -4.28 1.46 -6.22
CA GLU A 40 -5.10 2.12 -5.20
C GLU A 40 -4.23 2.78 -4.13
N ILE A 41 -3.17 2.09 -3.67
CA ILE A 41 -2.22 2.67 -2.72
C ILE A 41 -1.60 3.95 -3.29
N CYS A 42 -1.19 3.93 -4.55
CA CYS A 42 -0.66 5.12 -5.23
C CYS A 42 -1.70 6.26 -5.23
N SER A 43 -2.93 5.98 -5.66
CA SER A 43 -4.02 6.95 -5.67
C SER A 43 -4.30 7.52 -4.28
N GLU A 44 -4.38 6.68 -3.24
CA GLU A 44 -4.64 7.12 -1.87
C GLU A 44 -3.53 8.02 -1.33
N LEU A 45 -2.27 7.67 -1.59
CA LEU A 45 -1.13 8.51 -1.21
C LEU A 45 -1.14 9.86 -1.93
N MET A 46 -1.54 9.89 -3.20
CA MET A 46 -1.71 11.16 -3.93
C MET A 46 -2.82 12.02 -3.32
N LYS A 47 -3.97 11.42 -2.99
CA LYS A 47 -5.10 12.15 -2.39
C LYS A 47 -4.71 12.77 -1.05
N VAL A 48 -3.96 12.04 -0.23
CA VAL A 48 -3.38 12.56 1.03
C VAL A 48 -2.39 13.68 0.77
N ARG A 49 -1.39 13.45 -0.09
CA ARG A 49 -0.30 14.40 -0.37
C ARG A 49 -0.83 15.75 -0.86
N PHE A 50 -1.78 15.73 -1.78
CA PHE A 50 -2.34 16.95 -2.35
C PHE A 50 -3.64 17.39 -1.67
N SER A 51 -4.09 16.73 -0.60
CA SER A 51 -5.35 17.03 0.09
C SER A 51 -6.55 17.11 -0.88
N ASN A 52 -6.59 16.21 -1.87
CA ASN A 52 -7.59 16.22 -2.93
C ASN A 52 -8.07 14.80 -3.26
N ASP A 53 -9.34 14.51 -2.95
CA ASP A 53 -9.97 13.20 -3.13
C ASP A 53 -10.19 12.79 -4.60
N SER A 54 -10.09 13.72 -5.55
CA SER A 54 -10.33 13.44 -6.98
C SER A 54 -9.09 12.96 -7.73
N LEU A 55 -7.94 12.88 -7.07
CA LEU A 55 -6.69 12.47 -7.71
C LEU A 55 -6.60 10.96 -7.84
N GLU A 56 -6.23 10.50 -9.01
CA GLU A 56 -5.98 9.10 -9.29
C GLU A 56 -4.59 8.94 -9.90
N CYS A 57 -3.92 7.85 -9.54
CA CYS A 57 -2.62 7.51 -10.06
C CYS A 57 -2.75 6.86 -11.43
N GLN A 58 -1.96 7.33 -12.40
CA GLN A 58 -1.90 6.72 -13.73
C GLN A 58 -0.86 5.60 -13.74
N GLN A 59 -1.31 4.37 -13.94
CA GLN A 59 -0.46 3.20 -14.12
C GLN A 59 -0.80 2.51 -15.45
N PRO A 60 0.18 2.30 -16.36
CA PRO A 60 1.60 2.62 -16.22
C PRO A 60 1.91 4.12 -16.31
N TYR A 61 2.97 4.56 -15.62
CA TYR A 61 3.45 5.93 -15.72
C TYR A 61 3.83 6.26 -17.19
N PRO A 62 3.46 7.43 -17.72
CA PRO A 62 3.80 7.80 -19.10
C PRO A 62 5.32 7.83 -19.30
N ILE A 63 5.79 7.13 -20.34
CA ILE A 63 7.22 7.05 -20.69
C ILE A 63 7.84 8.43 -20.91
N GLY A 64 7.04 9.38 -21.42
CA GLY A 64 7.48 10.76 -21.62
C GLY A 64 7.58 11.59 -20.35
N GLY A 65 7.13 11.11 -19.18
CA GLY A 65 7.23 11.84 -17.91
C GLY A 65 8.69 12.01 -17.43
N PRO A 66 8.92 12.70 -16.30
CA PRO A 66 10.25 12.82 -15.71
C PRO A 66 10.87 11.43 -15.49
N PRO A 67 12.16 11.25 -15.79
CA PRO A 67 13.18 12.26 -16.11
C PRO A 67 13.25 12.68 -17.60
N PHE A 68 12.39 12.17 -18.49
CA PHE A 68 12.48 12.37 -19.95
C PHE A 68 11.82 13.66 -20.48
N GLY A 69 11.42 14.58 -19.60
CA GLY A 69 11.00 15.95 -19.98
C GLY A 69 9.49 16.22 -19.96
N GLY A 70 8.66 15.23 -19.65
CA GLY A 70 7.21 15.41 -19.50
C GLY A 70 6.79 15.95 -18.15
N ALA A 71 5.49 16.21 -18.02
CA ALA A 71 4.92 16.76 -16.80
C ALA A 71 5.06 15.76 -15.62
N PRO A 72 5.45 16.22 -14.42
CA PRO A 72 5.50 15.37 -13.24
C PRO A 72 4.11 14.89 -12.83
N GLU A 73 4.09 13.85 -11.98
CA GLU A 73 2.85 13.42 -11.31
C GLU A 73 2.14 14.60 -10.64
N ALA A 74 0.84 14.73 -10.91
CA ALA A 74 0.00 15.83 -10.42
C ALA A 74 0.52 17.25 -10.76
N ALA A 75 1.13 17.42 -11.94
CA ALA A 75 1.45 18.75 -12.47
C ALA A 75 0.21 19.67 -12.49
N GLY A 76 0.40 20.93 -12.09
CA GLY A 76 -0.69 21.92 -12.01
C GLY A 76 -1.63 21.73 -10.81
N GLN A 77 -1.31 20.84 -9.88
CA GLN A 77 -2.08 20.70 -8.65
C GLN A 77 -1.73 21.80 -7.64
N HIS A 78 -2.75 22.49 -7.14
CA HIS A 78 -2.62 23.65 -6.23
C HIS A 78 -3.29 23.43 -4.87
N THR A 79 -3.77 22.22 -4.62
CA THR A 79 -4.51 21.86 -3.39
C THR A 79 -3.61 21.37 -2.25
N ALA A 80 -2.32 21.13 -2.51
CA ALA A 80 -1.35 20.77 -1.49
C ALA A 80 -1.29 21.85 -0.40
N ARG A 81 -1.34 21.41 0.86
CA ARG A 81 -1.35 22.28 2.04
C ARG A 81 0.02 22.39 2.71
N ASP A 82 1.06 21.96 2.02
CA ASP A 82 2.41 21.88 2.57
C ASP A 82 3.03 23.27 2.73
N ASP A 83 3.87 23.41 3.75
CA ASP A 83 4.64 24.63 3.97
C ASP A 83 5.88 24.62 3.08
N TRP A 84 5.88 25.52 2.09
CA TRP A 84 7.00 25.69 1.17
C TRP A 84 8.16 26.44 1.83
N GLY A 85 9.39 26.00 1.55
CA GLY A 85 10.63 26.58 2.07
C GLY A 85 11.85 25.84 1.52
N ILE A 86 13.04 26.10 2.07
CA ILE A 86 14.28 25.38 1.70
C ILE A 86 14.12 23.87 1.93
N GLN A 87 13.41 23.50 3.00
CA GLN A 87 12.96 22.14 3.26
C GLN A 87 11.43 22.17 3.39
N PRO A 88 10.69 21.74 2.36
CA PRO A 88 9.23 21.73 2.41
C PRO A 88 8.78 20.81 3.54
N LYS A 89 7.81 21.27 4.33
CA LYS A 89 7.25 20.50 5.45
C LYS A 89 5.84 20.04 5.09
N PRO A 90 5.60 18.73 5.02
CA PRO A 90 4.25 18.24 4.82
C PRO A 90 3.36 18.59 6.02
N ARG A 91 2.14 19.04 5.76
CA ARG A 91 1.16 19.28 6.84
C ARG A 91 0.32 18.05 7.19
N TYR A 92 0.45 16.97 6.42
CA TYR A 92 -0.15 15.69 6.77
C TYR A 92 0.64 15.00 7.89
N VAL A 93 -0.07 14.37 8.83
CA VAL A 93 0.55 13.53 9.87
C VAL A 93 1.17 12.30 9.19
N ARG A 94 2.23 11.73 9.78
CA ARG A 94 2.81 10.47 9.27
C ARG A 94 1.72 9.39 9.23
N ILE A 95 1.29 9.01 8.03
CA ILE A 95 0.21 8.04 7.84
C ILE A 95 0.80 6.63 7.76
N GLY A 96 0.27 5.73 8.58
CA GLY A 96 0.55 4.30 8.50
C GLY A 96 -0.32 3.62 7.43
N PHE A 97 0.08 2.43 6.97
CA PHE A 97 -0.68 1.71 5.93
C PHE A 97 -2.12 1.40 6.36
N ARG A 98 -2.33 0.95 7.61
CA ARG A 98 -3.68 0.68 8.14
C ARG A 98 -4.56 1.93 8.19
N GLU A 99 -3.96 3.08 8.48
CA GLU A 99 -4.67 4.35 8.49
C GLU A 99 -5.06 4.77 7.07
N LEU A 100 -4.19 4.55 6.08
CA LEU A 100 -4.50 4.75 4.67
C LEU A 100 -5.72 3.92 4.22
N VAL A 101 -5.76 2.63 4.59
CA VAL A 101 -6.89 1.73 4.31
C VAL A 101 -8.17 2.27 4.97
N LYS A 102 -8.09 2.66 6.24
CA LYS A 102 -9.23 3.22 6.96
C LYS A 102 -9.79 4.48 6.28
N ILE A 103 -8.92 5.41 5.86
CA ILE A 103 -9.32 6.63 5.14
C ILE A 103 -10.02 6.27 3.82
N HIS A 104 -9.49 5.30 3.09
CA HIS A 104 -10.08 4.81 1.84
C HIS A 104 -11.47 4.21 2.07
N ASP A 105 -11.61 3.29 3.02
CA ASP A 105 -12.88 2.62 3.34
C ASP A 105 -13.93 3.63 3.83
N GLU A 106 -13.56 4.56 4.70
CA GLU A 106 -14.44 5.63 5.16
C GLU A 106 -14.89 6.55 4.02
N ARG A 107 -14.03 6.79 3.03
CA ARG A 107 -14.41 7.56 1.84
C ARG A 107 -15.37 6.77 0.95
N ILE A 108 -15.12 5.48 0.69
CA ILE A 108 -16.03 4.63 -0.08
C ILE A 108 -17.39 4.54 0.61
N ALA A 109 -17.42 4.33 1.93
CA ALA A 109 -18.66 4.29 2.71
C ALA A 109 -19.45 5.61 2.61
N ARG A 110 -18.78 6.76 2.62
CA ARG A 110 -19.42 8.07 2.41
C ARG A 110 -19.95 8.26 0.99
N GLN A 111 -19.34 7.62 0.00
CA GLN A 111 -19.76 7.69 -1.40
C GLN A 111 -20.91 6.72 -1.70
N SER A 112 -20.91 5.53 -1.10
CA SER A 112 -21.94 4.51 -1.32
C SER A 112 -23.22 4.73 -0.51
N GLY A 113 -23.15 5.50 0.59
CA GLY A 113 -24.32 5.94 1.37
C GLY A 113 -25.03 7.18 0.82
N ARG A 114 -24.60 7.70 -0.33
CA ARG A 114 -25.25 8.78 -1.09
C ARG A 114 -25.95 8.22 -2.32
#